data_AF-A0A965NC21-F1
#
_entry.id   AF-A0A965NC21-F1
#
_cell.length_a   1.000
_cell.length_b   1.000
_cell.length_c   1.000
_cell.angle_alpha   90.00
_cell.angle_beta   90.00
_cell.angle_gamma   90.00
#
_symmetry.space_group_name_H-M   'P 1'
#
loop_
_entity.id
_entity.type
_entity.pdbx_description
1 polymer ?
#
loop_
_entity_poly.entity_id
_entity_poly.type
_entity_poly.pdbx_seq_one_letter_code
_entity_poly.pdbx_strand_id
1 'polypeptide(L)'
;FGAAGTIATLTGLGIHVSYCLVTSGDAGGDASTHTKAERAVIRENEQTAAAAVLGVTDLHFLGWPDGEVEPTLELRKEISRVIRITKPDLILCQSPERNWERIYASHPDHLASGEATMRAVYPDSRNPHSHVELLDAGHEPHTVPVVWVMSSQPTMVVDTTAVFEKKVAALRCHDSQVGHREDLDEMLRTWGETIGKAAGLPDGHLAEGFRPVSTQ
;
A
#
# COMPACT_ATOMS: atom_id res chain seq x y z
N PHE A 1 -1.06 -6.99 -0.56
CA PHE A 1 -1.50 -7.79 -1.73
C PHE A 1 -1.02 -7.23 -3.07
N GLY A 2 -1.38 -6.00 -3.46
CA GLY A 2 -1.19 -5.50 -4.83
C GLY A 2 0.23 -5.08 -5.24
N ALA A 3 1.14 -4.86 -4.29
CA ALA A 3 2.52 -4.42 -4.56
C ALA A 3 3.59 -5.29 -3.89
N ALA A 4 3.23 -6.42 -3.28
CA ALA A 4 4.17 -7.18 -2.45
C ALA A 4 5.36 -7.73 -3.26
N GLY A 5 5.12 -8.12 -4.52
CA GLY A 5 6.20 -8.54 -5.41
C GLY A 5 7.11 -7.36 -5.79
N THR A 6 6.53 -6.21 -6.08
CA THR A 6 7.25 -4.97 -6.39
C THR A 6 8.10 -4.53 -5.21
N ILE A 7 7.55 -4.56 -3.99
CA ILE A 7 8.32 -4.27 -2.77
C ILE A 7 9.46 -5.27 -2.60
N ALA A 8 9.22 -6.57 -2.79
CA ALA A 8 10.28 -7.57 -2.73
C ALA A 8 11.41 -7.33 -3.75
N THR A 9 11.05 -6.89 -4.96
CA THR A 9 12.02 -6.49 -6.00
C THR A 9 12.81 -5.26 -5.55
N LEU A 10 12.16 -4.21 -5.06
CA LEU A 10 12.81 -2.98 -4.62
C LEU A 10 13.79 -3.24 -3.46
N THR A 11 13.35 -3.94 -2.42
CA THR A 11 14.23 -4.27 -1.28
C THR A 11 15.35 -5.21 -1.68
N GLY A 12 15.11 -6.14 -2.63
CA GLY A 12 16.14 -6.99 -3.22
C GLY A 12 17.23 -6.23 -3.97
N LEU A 13 16.90 -5.02 -4.47
CA LEU A 13 17.85 -4.10 -5.09
C LEU A 13 18.55 -3.17 -4.07
N GLY A 14 18.29 -3.34 -2.77
CA GLY A 14 18.84 -2.49 -1.71
C GLY A 14 18.14 -1.14 -1.56
N ILE A 15 16.96 -0.96 -2.17
CA ILE A 15 16.16 0.25 -2.01
C ILE A 15 15.49 0.24 -0.64
N HIS A 16 15.62 1.34 0.09
CA HIS A 16 14.91 1.54 1.35
C HIS A 16 13.42 1.73 1.09
N VAL A 17 12.59 0.99 1.83
CA VAL A 17 11.13 1.05 1.72
C VAL A 17 10.56 1.31 3.11
N SER A 18 9.64 2.27 3.18
CA SER A 18 8.84 2.58 4.38
C SER A 18 7.36 2.32 4.09
N TYR A 19 6.60 1.82 5.06
CA TYR A 19 5.15 1.68 4.94
C TYR A 19 4.43 2.75 5.76
N CYS A 20 3.41 3.36 5.16
CA CYS A 20 2.42 4.16 5.85
C CYS A 20 1.10 3.38 5.86
N LEU A 21 0.72 2.89 7.04
CA LEU A 21 -0.43 2.01 7.23
C LEU A 21 -1.56 2.82 7.85
N VAL A 22 -2.57 3.13 7.04
CA VAL A 22 -3.65 4.05 7.43
C VAL A 22 -4.55 3.42 8.49
N THR A 23 -5.08 2.23 8.24
CA THR A 23 -6.04 1.58 9.14
C THR A 23 -5.43 0.47 9.97
N SER A 24 -6.06 0.20 11.11
CA SER A 24 -5.72 -0.92 12.01
C SER A 24 -6.28 -2.27 11.53
N GLY A 25 -7.17 -2.26 10.52
CA GLY A 25 -7.89 -3.45 10.09
C GLY A 25 -8.83 -4.01 11.16
N ASP A 26 -9.29 -3.23 12.12
CA ASP A 26 -10.02 -3.75 13.28
C ASP A 26 -11.46 -4.21 12.98
N ALA A 27 -11.97 -4.00 11.76
CA ALA A 27 -13.35 -4.32 11.38
C ALA A 27 -13.52 -5.60 10.56
N GLY A 28 -12.45 -6.15 9.98
CA GLY A 28 -12.57 -7.37 9.17
C GLY A 28 -12.70 -8.67 10.00
N GLY A 29 -13.52 -9.60 9.50
CA GLY A 29 -13.64 -10.97 10.01
C GLY A 29 -14.99 -11.25 10.68
N ASP A 30 -15.98 -11.66 9.87
CA ASP A 30 -17.37 -11.90 10.28
C ASP A 30 -17.53 -12.99 11.38
N ALA A 31 -16.51 -13.84 11.56
CA ALA A 31 -16.52 -14.95 12.52
C ALA A 31 -15.52 -14.79 13.69
N SER A 32 -14.84 -13.65 13.80
CA SER A 32 -13.84 -13.43 14.85
C SER A 32 -14.50 -13.24 16.22
N THR A 33 -14.06 -13.99 17.23
CA THR A 33 -14.45 -13.78 18.65
C THR A 33 -13.66 -12.67 19.33
N HIS A 34 -12.55 -12.22 18.74
CA HIS A 34 -11.76 -11.09 19.24
C HIS A 34 -12.53 -9.77 19.20
N THR A 35 -12.22 -8.86 20.12
CA THR A 35 -12.63 -7.46 20.08
C THR A 35 -11.92 -6.69 18.96
N LYS A 36 -12.41 -5.50 18.62
CA LYS A 36 -11.75 -4.59 17.65
C LYS A 36 -10.29 -4.30 18.06
N ALA A 37 -10.05 -3.98 19.33
CA ALA A 37 -8.73 -3.67 19.85
C ALA A 37 -7.76 -4.87 19.76
N GLU A 38 -8.23 -6.07 20.09
CA GLU A 38 -7.42 -7.29 19.95
C GLU A 38 -7.10 -7.58 18.48
N ARG A 39 -8.07 -7.40 17.57
CA ARG A 39 -7.83 -7.55 16.13
C ARG A 39 -6.80 -6.56 15.60
N ALA A 40 -6.84 -5.30 16.03
CA ALA A 40 -5.84 -4.30 15.65
C ALA A 40 -4.42 -4.79 16.02
N VAL A 41 -4.21 -5.22 17.27
CA VAL A 41 -2.91 -5.72 17.73
C VAL A 41 -2.45 -6.96 16.94
N ILE A 42 -3.36 -7.92 16.70
CA ILE A 42 -3.04 -9.10 15.89
C ILE A 42 -2.57 -8.68 14.49
N ARG A 43 -3.32 -7.78 13.84
CA ARG A 43 -3.04 -7.37 12.46
C ARG A 43 -1.78 -6.52 12.32
N GLU A 44 -1.47 -5.67 13.30
CA GLU A 44 -0.20 -4.95 13.31
C GLU A 44 0.99 -5.91 13.42
N ASN A 45 0.89 -6.95 14.25
CA ASN A 45 1.93 -7.98 14.37
C ASN A 45 2.08 -8.79 13.08
N GLU A 46 0.96 -9.22 12.48
CA GLU A 46 0.97 -9.94 11.20
C GLU A 46 1.56 -9.08 10.07
N GLN A 47 1.19 -7.80 10.01
CA GLN A 47 1.71 -6.84 9.04
C GLN A 47 3.20 -6.59 9.24
N THR A 48 3.66 -6.52 10.49
CA THR A 48 5.08 -6.37 10.81
C THR A 48 5.88 -7.59 10.38
N ALA A 49 5.35 -8.80 10.62
CA ALA A 49 5.96 -10.04 10.14
C ALA A 49 5.99 -10.11 8.60
N ALA A 50 4.89 -9.76 7.93
CA ALA A 50 4.79 -9.71 6.48
C ALA A 50 5.79 -8.71 5.87
N ALA A 51 5.90 -7.52 6.46
CA ALA A 51 6.87 -6.51 6.06
C ALA A 51 8.31 -7.00 6.21
N ALA A 52 8.63 -7.67 7.32
CA ALA A 52 9.95 -8.24 7.55
C ALA A 52 10.31 -9.32 6.51
N VAL A 53 9.35 -10.18 6.11
CA VAL A 53 9.55 -11.14 5.00
C VAL A 53 9.94 -10.41 3.73
N LEU A 54 9.36 -9.24 3.45
CA LEU A 54 9.67 -8.42 2.28
C LEU A 54 10.92 -7.55 2.44
N GLY A 55 11.61 -7.56 3.59
CA GLY A 55 12.78 -6.74 3.86
C GLY A 55 12.46 -5.29 4.27
N VAL A 56 11.23 -5.04 4.73
CA VAL A 56 10.76 -3.73 5.20
C VAL A 56 10.75 -3.72 6.72
N THR A 57 11.37 -2.69 7.32
CA THR A 57 11.42 -2.53 8.78
C THR A 57 10.94 -1.16 9.27
N ASP A 58 10.82 -0.17 8.37
CA ASP A 58 10.31 1.15 8.68
C ASP A 58 8.78 1.20 8.46
N LEU A 59 8.03 1.14 9.56
CA LEU A 59 6.57 1.05 9.56
C LEU A 59 5.96 2.21 10.34
N HIS A 60 5.03 2.93 9.71
CA HIS A 60 4.25 3.99 10.32
C HIS A 60 2.77 3.60 10.36
N PHE A 61 2.31 3.11 11.52
CA PHE A 61 0.89 2.84 11.77
C PHE A 61 0.18 4.13 12.19
N LEU A 62 -0.85 4.54 11.45
CA LEU A 62 -1.67 5.72 11.77
C LEU A 62 -2.87 5.37 12.65
N GLY A 63 -3.33 4.11 12.61
CA GLY A 63 -4.32 3.60 13.54
C GLY A 63 -5.78 4.01 13.28
N TRP A 64 -6.11 4.44 12.06
CA TRP A 64 -7.49 4.81 11.72
C TRP A 64 -8.43 3.59 11.79
N PRO A 65 -9.70 3.76 12.22
CA PRO A 65 -10.66 2.66 12.23
C PRO A 65 -10.95 2.15 10.81
N ASP A 66 -10.93 0.83 10.65
CA ASP A 66 -11.23 0.14 9.39
C ASP A 66 -12.70 0.32 9.00
N GLY A 67 -12.94 0.77 7.77
CA GLY A 67 -14.25 1.09 7.21
C GLY A 67 -14.74 2.52 7.45
N GLU A 68 -13.96 3.36 8.15
CA GLU A 68 -14.35 4.73 8.53
C GLU A 68 -13.42 5.81 7.95
N VAL A 69 -12.53 5.44 7.01
CA VAL A 69 -11.53 6.38 6.48
C VAL A 69 -12.16 7.36 5.49
N GLU A 70 -11.91 8.65 5.74
CA GLU A 70 -12.23 9.75 4.82
C GLU A 70 -10.96 10.58 4.53
N PRO A 71 -10.83 11.22 3.35
CA PRO A 71 -9.65 12.01 2.97
C PRO A 71 -9.66 13.40 3.62
N THR A 72 -9.72 13.41 4.96
CA THR A 72 -9.77 14.58 5.81
C THR A 72 -8.44 15.34 5.83
N LEU A 73 -8.47 16.59 6.30
CA LEU A 73 -7.24 17.35 6.53
C LEU A 73 -6.33 16.71 7.59
N GLU A 74 -6.90 15.99 8.54
CA GLU A 74 -6.15 15.30 9.59
C GLU A 74 -5.35 14.12 9.01
N LEU A 75 -6.00 13.23 8.25
CA LEU A 75 -5.32 12.12 7.58
C LEU A 75 -4.24 12.63 6.61
N ARG A 76 -4.57 13.67 5.82
CA ARG A 76 -3.59 14.31 4.92
C ARG A 76 -2.38 14.84 5.66
N LYS A 77 -2.56 15.43 6.85
CA LYS A 77 -1.47 15.90 7.70
C LYS A 77 -0.58 14.75 8.14
N GLU A 78 -1.17 13.65 8.59
CA GLU A 78 -0.41 12.50 9.06
C GLU A 78 0.40 11.84 7.96
N ILE A 79 -0.20 11.69 6.76
CA ILE A 79 0.53 11.20 5.58
C ILE A 79 1.62 12.20 5.18
N SER A 80 1.33 13.51 5.19
CA SER A 80 2.33 14.56 4.92
C SER A 80 3.49 14.50 5.90
N ARG A 81 3.23 14.23 7.19
CA ARG A 81 4.26 14.03 8.21
C ARG A 81 5.15 12.85 7.84
N VAL A 82 4.58 11.70 7.47
CA VAL A 82 5.35 10.53 7.04
C VAL A 82 6.21 10.86 5.81
N ILE A 83 5.64 11.51 4.80
CA ILE A 83 6.38 11.96 3.60
C ILE A 83 7.56 12.87 3.97
N ARG A 84 7.35 13.82 4.90
CA ARG A 84 8.40 14.74 5.34
C ARG A 84 9.47 14.09 6.22
N ILE A 85 9.15 12.98 6.92
CA ILE A 85 10.11 12.16 7.67
C ILE A 85 10.95 11.29 6.74
N THR A 86 10.29 10.56 5.83
CA THR A 86 10.95 9.53 5.01
C THR A 86 11.55 10.07 3.71
N LYS A 87 11.16 11.30 3.31
CA LYS A 87 11.66 12.00 2.11
C LYS A 87 11.67 11.10 0.84
N PRO A 88 10.55 10.44 0.49
CA PRO A 88 10.56 9.40 -0.54
C PRO A 88 10.73 9.97 -1.95
N ASP A 89 11.50 9.27 -2.79
CA ASP A 89 11.62 9.53 -4.23
C ASP A 89 10.46 8.95 -5.04
N LEU A 90 9.75 7.98 -4.46
CA LEU A 90 8.64 7.25 -5.07
C LEU A 90 7.62 6.86 -3.99
N ILE A 91 6.34 7.06 -4.28
CA ILE A 91 5.23 6.52 -3.47
C ILE A 91 4.44 5.50 -4.29
N LEU A 92 4.13 4.35 -3.71
CA LEU A 92 3.12 3.42 -4.21
C LEU A 92 1.85 3.59 -3.39
N CYS A 93 0.69 3.78 -4.03
CA CYS A 93 -0.58 3.94 -3.31
C CYS A 93 -1.77 3.29 -4.03
N GLN A 94 -2.88 3.15 -3.30
CA GLN A 94 -4.16 2.73 -3.88
C GLN A 94 -4.70 3.78 -4.86
N SER A 95 -5.52 3.35 -5.83
CA SER A 95 -6.24 4.27 -6.70
C SER A 95 -7.35 5.01 -5.95
N PRO A 96 -7.47 6.34 -6.12
CA PRO A 96 -8.64 7.10 -5.68
C PRO A 96 -9.84 6.94 -6.62
N GLU A 97 -9.67 6.29 -7.78
CA GLU A 97 -10.72 6.14 -8.79
C GLU A 97 -11.58 4.90 -8.55
N ARG A 98 -12.90 5.08 -8.62
CA ARG A 98 -13.87 3.98 -8.51
C ARG A 98 -13.89 3.14 -9.79
N ASN A 99 -13.64 1.85 -9.62
CA ASN A 99 -13.80 0.84 -10.65
C ASN A 99 -15.21 0.22 -10.57
N TRP A 100 -16.05 0.56 -11.54
CA TRP A 100 -17.43 0.07 -11.65
C TRP A 100 -17.52 -1.38 -12.14
N GLU A 101 -16.50 -1.89 -12.84
CA GLU A 101 -16.44 -3.28 -13.33
C GLU A 101 -15.97 -4.25 -12.24
N ARG A 102 -15.22 -3.76 -11.25
CA ARG A 102 -14.68 -4.54 -10.13
C ARG A 102 -14.82 -3.77 -8.81
N ILE A 103 -16.06 -3.68 -8.32
CA ILE A 103 -16.43 -2.87 -7.15
C ILE A 103 -15.61 -3.18 -5.89
N TYR A 104 -15.21 -4.44 -5.67
CA TYR A 104 -14.39 -4.84 -4.52
C TYR A 104 -12.98 -4.21 -4.52
N ALA A 105 -12.45 -3.85 -5.70
CA ALA A 105 -11.20 -3.10 -5.76
C ALA A 105 -11.35 -1.65 -5.25
N SER A 106 -12.59 -1.15 -5.18
CA SER A 106 -12.97 0.20 -4.79
C SER A 106 -13.57 0.28 -3.39
N HIS A 107 -13.02 -0.51 -2.46
CA HIS A 107 -13.34 -0.38 -1.03
C HIS A 107 -13.20 1.09 -0.60
N PRO A 108 -14.14 1.66 0.18
CA PRO A 108 -14.09 3.07 0.60
C PRO A 108 -12.73 3.49 1.15
N ASP A 109 -12.16 2.71 2.06
CA ASP A 109 -10.84 3.00 2.63
C ASP A 109 -9.71 3.01 1.61
N HIS A 110 -9.76 2.18 0.56
CA HIS A 110 -8.76 2.24 -0.52
C HIS A 110 -8.86 3.57 -1.28
N LEU A 111 -10.08 3.98 -1.63
CA LEU A 111 -10.33 5.23 -2.34
C LEU A 111 -9.91 6.43 -1.48
N ALA A 112 -10.32 6.45 -0.22
CA ALA A 112 -10.01 7.53 0.72
C ALA A 112 -8.51 7.60 1.01
N SER A 113 -7.83 6.47 1.22
CA SER A 113 -6.38 6.43 1.42
C SER A 113 -5.62 6.88 0.17
N GLY A 114 -6.05 6.46 -1.02
CA GLY A 114 -5.50 6.92 -2.29
C GLY A 114 -5.65 8.44 -2.47
N GLU A 115 -6.85 8.96 -2.24
CA GLU A 115 -7.16 10.39 -2.36
C GLU A 115 -6.39 11.23 -1.33
N ALA A 116 -6.34 10.79 -0.07
CA ALA A 116 -5.57 11.45 0.98
C ALA A 116 -4.07 11.45 0.66
N THR A 117 -3.54 10.36 0.10
CA THR A 117 -2.14 10.28 -0.34
C THR A 117 -1.86 11.26 -1.47
N MET A 118 -2.72 11.33 -2.49
CA MET A 118 -2.52 12.25 -3.61
C MET A 118 -2.57 13.72 -3.17
N ARG A 119 -3.49 14.07 -2.25
CA ARG A 119 -3.55 15.42 -1.65
C ARG A 119 -2.33 15.72 -0.76
N ALA A 120 -1.86 14.72 -0.01
CA ALA A 120 -0.64 14.84 0.79
C ALA A 120 0.60 15.09 -0.11
N VAL A 121 0.68 14.43 -1.27
CA VAL A 121 1.76 14.62 -2.25
C VAL A 121 1.67 15.98 -2.97
N TYR A 122 0.47 16.42 -3.31
CA TYR A 122 0.24 17.75 -3.88
C TYR A 122 -1.07 18.37 -3.36
N PRO A 123 -1.02 19.55 -2.72
CA PRO A 123 0.16 20.40 -2.49
C PRO A 123 0.86 20.22 -1.13
N ASP A 124 0.37 19.34 -0.24
CA ASP A 124 0.63 19.50 1.20
C ASP A 124 2.09 19.27 1.62
N SER A 125 2.72 18.18 1.19
CA SER A 125 4.05 17.77 1.64
C SER A 125 5.14 18.74 1.22
N ARG A 126 4.99 19.38 0.05
CA ARG A 126 5.95 20.32 -0.54
C ARG A 126 5.76 21.76 -0.08
N ASN A 127 4.58 22.11 0.43
CA ASN A 127 4.24 23.48 0.78
C ASN A 127 4.56 23.76 2.26
N PRO A 128 5.51 24.65 2.59
CA PRO A 128 5.80 25.02 3.99
C PRO A 128 4.61 25.66 4.71
N HIS A 129 3.62 26.18 3.98
CA HIS A 129 2.40 26.78 4.54
C HIS A 129 1.25 25.78 4.71
N SER A 130 1.38 24.54 4.21
CA SER A 130 0.45 23.46 4.51
C SER A 130 0.92 22.73 5.77
N HIS A 131 0.01 22.51 6.72
CA HIS A 131 0.28 21.86 8.00
C HIS A 131 1.51 22.47 8.70
N VAL A 132 1.42 23.76 9.02
CA VAL A 132 2.54 24.55 9.58
C VAL A 132 3.11 23.93 10.87
N GLU A 133 2.29 23.21 11.62
CA GLU A 133 2.72 22.49 12.82
C GLU A 133 3.77 21.38 12.53
N LEU A 134 3.80 20.86 11.30
CA LEU A 134 4.84 19.92 10.88
C LEU A 134 6.18 20.63 10.73
N LEU A 135 6.19 21.85 10.17
CA LEU A 135 7.40 22.65 10.06
C LEU A 135 7.90 23.08 11.45
N ASP A 136 7.00 23.50 12.33
CA ASP A 136 7.33 23.85 13.72
C ASP A 136 7.94 22.66 14.49
N ALA A 137 7.54 21.42 14.14
CA ALA A 137 8.11 20.18 14.66
C ALA A 137 9.44 19.75 13.98
N GLY A 138 9.98 20.55 13.06
CA GLY A 138 11.21 20.26 12.32
C GLY A 138 11.05 19.32 11.13
N HIS A 139 9.81 19.02 10.73
CA HIS A 139 9.54 18.24 9.52
C HIS A 139 9.53 19.17 8.31
N GLU A 140 10.71 19.33 7.71
CA GLU A 140 10.92 20.13 6.51
C GLU A 140 10.05 19.65 5.33
N PRO A 141 9.59 20.54 4.43
CA PRO A 141 8.85 20.15 3.24
C PRO A 141 9.62 19.17 2.35
N HIS A 142 8.89 18.37 1.57
CA HIS A 142 9.47 17.44 0.60
C HIS A 142 8.62 17.36 -0.65
N THR A 143 9.26 17.45 -1.81
CA THR A 143 8.61 17.23 -3.10
C THR A 143 8.83 15.78 -3.50
N VAL A 144 7.76 14.99 -3.49
CA VAL A 144 7.78 13.64 -4.08
C VAL A 144 7.80 13.79 -5.60
N PRO A 145 8.76 13.20 -6.33
CA PRO A 145 8.85 13.32 -7.79
C PRO A 145 7.80 12.52 -8.57
N VAL A 146 7.45 11.32 -8.08
CA VAL A 146 6.58 10.38 -8.78
C VAL A 146 5.75 9.54 -7.82
N VAL A 147 4.52 9.25 -8.23
CA VAL A 147 3.62 8.30 -7.56
C VAL A 147 3.26 7.18 -8.52
N TRP A 148 3.34 5.92 -8.08
CA TRP A 148 2.84 4.75 -8.79
C TRP A 148 1.50 4.33 -8.18
N VAL A 149 0.42 4.65 -8.89
CA VAL A 149 -0.93 4.33 -8.45
C VAL A 149 -1.29 2.91 -8.88
N MET A 150 -1.71 2.07 -7.94
CA MET A 150 -2.29 0.75 -8.26
C MET A 150 -3.55 0.93 -9.09
N SER A 151 -3.52 0.59 -10.37
CA SER A 151 -4.61 0.88 -11.31
C SER A 151 -5.12 -0.40 -11.97
N SER A 152 -6.42 -0.43 -12.27
CA SER A 152 -7.00 -1.46 -13.15
C SER A 152 -6.67 -1.25 -14.62
N GLN A 153 -6.12 -0.09 -15.00
CA GLN A 153 -5.59 0.21 -16.33
C GLN A 153 -4.13 0.65 -16.20
N PRO A 154 -3.23 -0.25 -15.76
CA PRO A 154 -1.83 0.10 -15.56
C PRO A 154 -1.16 0.42 -16.89
N THR A 155 -0.29 1.43 -16.90
CA THR A 155 0.55 1.81 -18.05
C THR A 155 2.00 1.37 -17.87
N MET A 156 2.33 0.82 -16.71
CA MET A 156 3.62 0.24 -16.34
C MET A 156 3.35 -1.05 -15.57
N VAL A 157 4.24 -2.03 -15.74
CA VAL A 157 4.27 -3.23 -14.91
C VAL A 157 5.67 -3.49 -14.36
N VAL A 158 5.72 -4.15 -13.20
CA VAL A 158 6.94 -4.72 -12.63
C VAL A 158 6.84 -6.24 -12.77
N ASP A 159 7.83 -6.86 -13.40
CA ASP A 159 7.95 -8.32 -13.40
C ASP A 159 8.34 -8.79 -11.99
N THR A 160 7.48 -9.64 -11.42
CA THR A 160 7.59 -10.16 -10.05
C THR A 160 7.79 -11.66 -10.02
N THR A 161 8.03 -12.29 -11.17
CA THR A 161 8.16 -13.75 -11.33
C THR A 161 9.22 -14.31 -10.39
N ALA A 162 10.40 -13.68 -10.34
CA ALA A 162 11.52 -14.14 -9.51
C ALA A 162 11.29 -14.01 -7.99
N VAL A 163 10.31 -13.21 -7.57
CA VAL A 163 10.03 -12.92 -6.15
C VAL A 163 8.65 -13.40 -5.70
N PHE A 164 7.97 -14.19 -6.54
CA PHE A 164 6.61 -14.63 -6.28
C PHE A 164 6.48 -15.42 -4.97
N GLU A 165 7.38 -16.35 -4.71
CA GLU A 165 7.38 -17.13 -3.47
C GLU A 165 7.51 -16.23 -2.22
N LYS A 166 8.31 -15.15 -2.32
CA LYS A 166 8.48 -14.17 -1.24
C LYS A 166 7.20 -13.36 -1.02
N LYS A 167 6.49 -13.02 -2.11
CA LYS A 167 5.14 -12.41 -2.05
C LYS A 167 4.14 -13.36 -1.37
N VAL A 168 4.10 -14.64 -1.74
CA VAL A 168 3.20 -15.62 -1.12
C VAL A 168 3.52 -15.76 0.37
N ALA A 169 4.79 -15.92 0.73
CA ALA A 169 5.23 -16.02 2.12
C ALA A 169 4.81 -14.82 2.97
N ALA A 170 4.98 -13.59 2.46
CA ALA A 170 4.55 -12.38 3.16
C ALA A 170 3.03 -12.32 3.36
N LEU A 171 2.26 -12.71 2.33
CA LEU A 171 0.80 -12.71 2.44
C LEU A 171 0.31 -13.76 3.43
N ARG A 172 0.98 -14.92 3.52
CA ARG A 172 0.70 -15.98 4.51
C ARG A 172 0.93 -15.54 5.96
N CYS A 173 1.67 -14.46 6.22
CA CYS A 173 1.80 -13.91 7.57
C CYS A 173 0.48 -13.32 8.09
N HIS A 174 -0.48 -12.98 7.23
CA HIS A 174 -1.81 -12.51 7.64
C HIS A 174 -2.74 -13.68 7.97
N ASP A 175 -2.36 -14.53 8.93
CA ASP A 175 -3.06 -15.77 9.26
C ASP A 175 -4.54 -15.54 9.58
N SER A 176 -4.83 -14.48 10.35
CA SER A 176 -6.21 -14.08 10.68
C SER A 176 -7.08 -13.78 9.44
N GLN A 177 -6.46 -13.45 8.30
CA GLN A 177 -7.14 -13.07 7.06
C GLN A 177 -7.10 -14.16 5.99
N VAL A 178 -5.98 -14.87 5.86
CA VAL A 178 -5.74 -15.83 4.76
C VAL A 178 -5.33 -17.23 5.23
N GLY A 179 -5.26 -17.49 6.54
CA GLY A 179 -4.91 -18.80 7.08
C GLY A 179 -5.85 -19.91 6.61
N HIS A 180 -7.13 -19.59 6.41
CA HIS A 180 -8.15 -20.50 5.89
C HIS A 180 -8.16 -20.64 4.35
N ARG A 181 -7.36 -19.84 3.61
CA ARG A 181 -7.37 -19.85 2.14
C ARG A 181 -6.35 -20.84 1.59
N GLU A 182 -6.81 -22.01 1.17
CA GLU A 182 -5.95 -22.99 0.50
C GLU A 182 -5.54 -22.52 -0.92
N ASP A 183 -6.39 -21.73 -1.58
CA ASP A 183 -6.26 -21.25 -2.96
C ASP A 183 -5.37 -20.00 -3.14
N LEU A 184 -4.72 -19.52 -2.07
CA LEU A 184 -4.01 -18.23 -2.10
C LEU A 184 -2.92 -18.15 -3.19
N ASP A 185 -2.10 -19.20 -3.37
CA ASP A 185 -1.04 -19.22 -4.39
C ASP A 185 -1.64 -19.11 -5.79
N GLU A 186 -2.59 -20.00 -6.11
CA GLU A 186 -3.26 -20.06 -7.41
C GLU A 186 -3.95 -18.73 -7.74
N MET A 187 -4.64 -18.13 -6.77
CA MET A 187 -5.27 -16.82 -6.93
C MET A 187 -4.25 -15.73 -7.26
N LEU A 188 -3.14 -15.67 -6.51
CA LEU A 188 -2.10 -14.66 -6.72
C LEU A 188 -1.36 -14.85 -8.05
N ARG A 189 -1.12 -16.11 -8.43
CA ARG A 189 -0.51 -16.48 -9.71
C ARG A 189 -1.41 -16.07 -10.86
N THR A 190 -2.69 -16.44 -10.82
CA THR A 190 -3.68 -16.06 -11.83
C THR A 190 -3.76 -14.55 -12.02
N TRP A 191 -3.76 -13.79 -10.92
CA TRP A 191 -3.76 -12.32 -11.00
C TRP A 191 -2.48 -11.79 -11.66
N GLY A 192 -1.31 -12.31 -11.26
CA GLY A 192 -0.02 -11.92 -11.82
C GLY A 192 0.13 -12.24 -13.30
N GLU A 193 -0.28 -13.45 -13.72
CA GLU A 193 -0.24 -13.89 -15.12
C GLU A 193 -1.19 -13.06 -15.99
N THR A 194 -2.37 -12.73 -15.47
CA THR A 194 -3.34 -11.89 -16.20
C THR A 194 -2.73 -10.51 -16.51
N ILE A 195 -2.08 -9.89 -15.54
CA ILE A 195 -1.40 -8.60 -15.72
C ILE A 195 -0.18 -8.77 -16.64
N GLY A 196 0.62 -9.81 -16.45
CA GLY A 196 1.82 -10.07 -17.25
C GLY A 196 1.50 -10.27 -18.72
N LYS A 197 0.48 -11.08 -19.02
CA LYS A 197 -0.02 -11.31 -20.38
C LYS A 197 -0.56 -10.02 -21.01
N ALA A 198 -1.36 -9.24 -20.28
CA ALA A 198 -1.88 -7.97 -20.77
C ALA A 198 -0.76 -6.96 -21.09
N ALA A 199 0.38 -7.05 -20.40
CA ALA A 199 1.57 -6.23 -20.64
C ALA A 199 2.54 -6.81 -21.69
N GLY A 200 2.24 -7.98 -22.27
CA GLY A 200 3.09 -8.62 -23.29
C GLY A 200 4.35 -9.31 -22.74
N LEU A 201 4.38 -9.69 -21.46
CA LEU A 201 5.44 -10.53 -20.90
C LEU A 201 5.32 -11.98 -21.42
N PRO A 202 6.41 -12.77 -21.39
CA PRO A 202 6.35 -14.17 -21.80
C PRO A 202 5.36 -14.99 -20.96
N ASP A 203 4.84 -16.09 -21.53
CA ASP A 203 3.89 -16.97 -20.85
C ASP A 203 4.47 -17.48 -19.50
N GLY A 204 3.64 -17.46 -18.46
CA GLY A 204 4.02 -17.83 -17.09
C GLY A 204 4.71 -16.73 -16.28
N HIS A 205 4.98 -15.55 -16.87
CA HIS A 205 5.48 -14.40 -16.12
C HIS A 205 4.37 -13.72 -15.32
N LEU A 206 4.75 -13.22 -14.15
CA LEU A 206 3.87 -12.62 -13.16
C LEU A 206 4.20 -11.14 -13.03
N ALA A 207 3.17 -10.29 -13.06
CA ALA A 207 3.37 -8.85 -12.96
C ALA A 207 2.43 -8.17 -11.96
N GLU A 208 2.91 -7.06 -11.42
CA GLU A 208 2.10 -6.07 -10.70
C GLU A 208 2.05 -4.77 -11.51
N GLY A 209 0.86 -4.20 -11.65
CA GLY A 209 0.60 -3.08 -12.54
C GLY A 209 0.39 -1.76 -11.81
N PHE A 210 0.97 -0.69 -12.36
CA PHE A 210 0.86 0.66 -11.83
C PHE A 210 0.60 1.68 -12.94
N ARG A 211 0.05 2.83 -12.56
CA ARG A 211 -0.01 4.03 -13.37
C ARG A 211 0.93 5.08 -12.76
N PRO A 212 2.07 5.37 -13.40
CA PRO A 212 2.96 6.43 -12.95
C PRO A 212 2.32 7.81 -13.13
N VAL A 213 2.45 8.65 -12.11
CA VAL A 213 1.98 10.04 -12.09
C VAL A 213 3.18 10.92 -11.73
N SER A 214 3.59 11.78 -12.66
CA SER A 214 4.56 12.84 -12.37
C SER A 214 3.92 13.88 -11.48
N THR A 215 4.61 14.27 -10.43
CA THR A 215 4.13 15.27 -9.46
C THR A 215 4.99 16.53 -9.42
N GLN A 216 6.02 16.59 -10.29
CA GLN A 216 6.76 17.81 -10.60
C GLN A 216 5.92 18.81 -11.40
#